data_AF-A0AAJ2FPB9-F1
#
_entry.id   AF-A0AAJ2FPB9-F1
#
_cell.length_a   1.000
_cell.length_b   1.000
_cell.length_c   1.000
_cell.angle_alpha   90.00
_cell.angle_beta   90.00
_cell.angle_gamma   90.00
#
_symmetry.space_group_name_H-M   'P 1'
#
loop_
_entity.id
_entity.type
_entity.pdbx_description
1 polymer ?
#
loop_
_entity_poly.entity_id
_entity_poly.type
_entity_poly.pdbx_seq_one_letter_code
_entity_poly.pdbx_strand_id
1 'polypeptide(L)' 'MAREAAGVFKPEFEMRDLRAKAGTDKAESSGDFMQAKDQLGHTTVVMTEQYIRMRKGMKVTPTK' A
#
# COMPACT_ATOMS: atom_id res chain seq x y z
N MET A 1 2.21 -15.29 -19.05
CA MET A 1 1.70 -14.94 -17.69
C MET A 1 0.68 -13.81 -17.77
N ALA A 2 -0.22 -13.62 -16.79
CA ALA A 2 -1.31 -12.63 -16.86
C ALA A 2 -0.87 -11.18 -17.17
N ARG A 3 0.36 -10.81 -16.81
CA ARG A 3 0.96 -9.50 -17.10
C ARG A 3 1.34 -9.31 -18.56
N GLU A 4 2.00 -10.30 -19.15
CA GLU A 4 2.36 -10.28 -20.57
C GLU A 4 1.11 -10.26 -21.46
N ALA A 5 0.06 -10.97 -21.03
CA ALA A 5 -1.25 -10.93 -21.71
C ALA A 5 -1.93 -9.56 -21.63
N ALA A 6 -1.63 -8.76 -20.60
CA ALA A 6 -2.11 -7.40 -20.43
C ALA A 6 -1.19 -6.34 -21.09
N GLY A 7 -0.14 -6.76 -21.80
CA GLY A 7 0.84 -5.85 -22.42
C GLY A 7 1.77 -5.15 -21.43
N VAL A 8 1.82 -5.61 -20.18
CA VAL A 8 2.67 -5.06 -19.13
C VAL A 8 4.02 -5.77 -19.12
N PHE A 9 5.07 -5.02 -19.40
CA PHE A 9 6.44 -5.48 -19.28
C PHE A 9 6.86 -5.59 -17.81
N LYS A 10 7.64 -6.62 -17.48
CA LYS A 10 8.13 -6.88 -16.13
C LYS A 10 8.81 -5.68 -15.42
N PRO A 11 9.59 -4.81 -16.08
CA PRO A 11 10.15 -3.61 -15.44
C PRO A 11 9.13 -2.52 -15.11
N GLU A 12 7.91 -2.55 -15.65
CA GLU A 12 6.92 -1.49 -15.41
C GLU A 12 6.34 -1.53 -13.99
N PHE A 13 6.07 -2.73 -13.47
CA PHE A 13 5.77 -2.95 -12.05
C PHE A 13 5.89 -4.43 -11.70
N GLU A 14 6.01 -4.79 -10.43
CA GLU A 14 5.94 -6.17 -9.94
C GLU A 14 4.63 -6.43 -9.18
N MET A 15 4.26 -7.71 -8.95
CA MET A 15 3.02 -8.02 -8.21
C MET A 15 3.09 -7.49 -6.77
N ARG A 16 4.30 -7.35 -6.25
CA ARG A 16 4.58 -6.74 -4.95
C ARG A 16 4.21 -5.26 -4.90
N ASP A 17 4.34 -4.52 -6.00
CA ASP A 17 3.97 -3.10 -6.06
C ASP A 17 2.45 -2.92 -5.93
N LEU A 18 1.66 -3.82 -6.52
CA LEU A 18 0.20 -3.81 -6.35
C LEU A 18 -0.20 -4.03 -4.89
N ARG A 19 0.49 -4.94 -4.19
CA ARG A 19 0.26 -5.19 -2.76
C ARG A 19 0.61 -3.96 -1.91
N ALA A 20 1.74 -3.31 -2.20
CA ALA A 20 2.13 -2.06 -1.53
C ALA A 20 1.11 -0.93 -1.78
N LYS A 21 0.63 -0.80 -3.02
CA LYS A 21 -0.41 0.16 -3.39
C LYS A 21 -1.73 -0.10 -2.65
N ALA A 22 -2.19 -1.35 -2.62
CA ALA A 22 -3.40 -1.73 -1.90
C ALA A 22 -3.33 -1.45 -0.39
N GLY A 23 -2.19 -1.75 0.24
CA GLY A 23 -1.96 -1.43 1.65
C GLY A 23 -1.98 0.08 1.93
N THR A 24 -1.37 0.86 1.03
CA THR A 24 -1.37 2.33 1.10
C THR A 24 -2.78 2.89 0.96
N ASP A 25 -3.55 2.42 -0.02
CA ASP A 25 -4.93 2.88 -0.25
C ASP A 25 -5.87 2.55 0.92
N LYS A 26 -5.67 1.38 1.54
CA LYS A 26 -6.44 1.00 2.73
C LYS A 26 -6.12 1.90 3.91
N ALA A 27 -4.84 2.19 4.15
CA ALA A 27 -4.42 3.13 5.20
C ALA A 27 -4.97 4.54 4.93
N GLU A 28 -4.93 5.02 3.69
CA GLU A 28 -5.44 6.35 3.33
C GLU A 28 -6.97 6.45 3.44
N SER A 29 -7.71 5.42 3.03
CA SER A 29 -9.18 5.44 3.06
C SER A 29 -9.76 5.24 4.47
N SER A 30 -9.09 4.46 5.32
CA SER A 30 -9.53 4.19 6.68
C SER A 30 -9.00 5.19 7.71
N GLY A 31 -7.89 5.87 7.42
CA GLY A 31 -7.13 6.63 8.41
C GLY A 31 -6.47 5.76 9.48
N ASP A 32 -6.53 4.43 9.35
CA ASP A 32 -6.10 3.47 10.36
C ASP A 32 -5.11 2.46 9.77
N PHE A 33 -3.90 2.48 10.32
CA PHE A 33 -2.80 1.60 9.92
C PHE A 33 -3.06 0.12 10.27
N MET A 34 -3.90 -0.15 11.26
CA MET A 34 -4.21 -1.52 11.70
C MET A 34 -5.03 -2.26 10.64
N GLN A 35 -5.98 -1.58 10.00
CA GLN A 35 -6.75 -2.18 8.92
C GLN A 35 -5.89 -2.51 7.69
N ALA A 36 -4.88 -1.69 7.40
CA ALA A 36 -3.91 -2.00 6.36
C ALA A 36 -3.02 -3.19 6.75
N LYS A 37 -2.62 -3.32 8.03
CA LYS A 37 -1.87 -4.46 8.55
C LYS A 37 -2.63 -5.78 8.34
N ASP A 38 -3.91 -5.79 8.71
CA ASP A 38 -4.76 -6.98 8.60
C ASP A 38 -5.00 -7.37 7.14
N GLN A 39 -5.26 -6.38 6.26
CA GLN A 39 -5.40 -6.62 4.82
C GLN A 39 -4.11 -7.16 4.18
N LEU A 40 -2.96 -6.69 4.64
CA LEU A 40 -1.67 -7.19 4.17
C LEU A 40 -1.28 -8.52 4.84
N GLY A 41 -2.01 -8.99 5.85
CA GLY A 41 -1.67 -10.22 6.58
C GLY A 41 -0.34 -10.11 7.35
N HIS A 42 0.00 -8.93 7.84
CA HIS A 42 1.22 -8.71 8.61
C HIS A 42 1.00 -8.92 10.10
N THR A 43 2.00 -9.49 10.77
CA THR A 43 1.99 -9.68 12.22
C THR A 43 2.24 -8.37 12.99
N THR A 44 3.10 -7.50 12.46
CA THR A 44 3.48 -6.23 13.10
C THR A 44 3.26 -5.03 12.19
N VAL A 45 3.02 -3.86 12.80
CA VAL A 45 2.81 -2.59 12.09
C VAL A 45 4.09 -2.16 11.36
N VAL A 46 5.27 -2.47 11.92
CA VAL A 46 6.59 -2.20 11.31
C VAL A 46 6.75 -2.88 9.95
N MET A 47 6.23 -4.10 9.78
CA MET A 47 6.21 -4.74 8.46
C MET A 47 5.35 -3.96 7.48
N THR A 48 4.20 -3.46 7.92
CA THR A 48 3.26 -2.66 7.10
C THR A 48 3.85 -1.32 6.69
N GLU A 49 4.68 -0.70 7.52
CA GLU A 49 5.40 0.54 7.17
C GLU A 49 6.30 0.38 5.92
N GLN A 50 6.90 -0.79 5.71
CA GLN A 50 7.70 -1.05 4.50
C GLN A 50 6.87 -1.10 3.22
N TYR A 51 5.58 -1.42 3.34
CA TYR A 51 4.65 -1.52 2.22
C TYR A 51 3.80 -0.28 2.03
N ILE A 52 3.64 0.54 3.08
CA ILE A 52 2.98 1.84 3.00
C ILE A 52 4.04 2.86 2.62
N ARG A 53 4.05 3.25 1.34
CA ARG A 53 4.97 4.30 0.87
C ARG A 53 4.53 5.62 1.51
N MET A 54 5.25 6.08 2.54
CA MET A 54 5.04 7.40 3.14
C MET A 54 5.06 8.47 2.03
N ARG A 55 3.94 9.16 1.82
CA ARG A 55 3.98 10.41 1.06
C ARG A 55 4.75 11.44 1.88
N LYS A 56 5.70 12.13 1.23
CA LYS A 56 5.98 13.53 1.59
C LYS A 56 4.64 14.27 1.64
N GLY A 57 4.17 14.60 2.84
CA GLY A 57 2.88 15.25 3.06
C GLY A 57 1.78 14.31 3.57
N MET A 58 1.92 13.81 4.79
CA MET A 58 0.76 13.32 5.54
C MET A 58 -0.34 14.38 5.46
N LYS A 59 -1.54 13.96 5.03
CA LYS A 59 -2.73 14.81 5.05
C LYS A 59 -3.10 15.07 6.51
N VAL A 60 -2.56 16.13 7.09
CA VAL A 60 -3.02 16.65 8.37
C VAL A 60 -4.38 17.32 8.13
N THR A 61 -5.44 16.72 8.65
CA THR A 61 -6.73 17.40 8.76
C THR A 61 -6.62 18.48 9.83
N PRO A 62 -7.20 19.68 9.63
CA PRO A 62 -7.13 20.73 10.64
C PRO A 62 -7.77 20.23 11.94
N THR A 63 -7.02 20.33 13.06
CA THR A 63 -7.60 20.19 14.40
C THR A 63 -8.41 21.45 14.69
N LYS A 64 -9.72 21.36 14.49
CA LYS A 64 -10.71 22.25 15.12
C LYS A 64 -11.53 21.43 16.08
#